data_AF-A0A2E4JPE1-F1
#
_entry.id   AF-A0A2E4JPE1-F1
#
_cell.length_a   1.000
_cell.length_b   1.000
_cell.length_c   1.000
_cell.angle_alpha   90.00
_cell.angle_beta   90.00
_cell.angle_gamma   90.00
#
_symmetry.space_group_name_H-M   'P 1'
#
loop_
_entity.id
_entity.type
_entity.pdbx_description
1 polymer ?
#
loop_
_entity_poly.entity_id
_entity_poly.type
_entity_poly.pdbx_seq_one_letter_code
_entity_poly.pdbx_strand_id
1 'polypeptide(L)'
;MFRSYKEARKFVHSLKLKNKNEWKQYCKSNEKPNDIPSLPDKIYRNKGWNGYLDWLGNEAKRGRELWLGKYFSAKQRGESSEIHRGRKYTGYKNRG
;
A
#
# COMPACT_ATOMS: atom_id res chain seq x y z
N MET A 1 3.79 -2.40 -26.33
CA MET A 1 3.99 -1.17 -25.52
C MET A 1 3.17 -1.36 -24.23
N PHE A 2 3.71 -1.06 -23.05
CA PHE A 2 3.00 -1.31 -21.78
C PHE A 2 2.16 -0.11 -21.35
N ARG A 3 1.06 -0.36 -20.64
CA ARG A 3 0.23 0.70 -20.03
C ARG A 3 1.01 1.53 -19.02
N SER A 4 0.48 2.68 -18.65
CA SER A 4 1.05 3.48 -17.56
C SER A 4 0.99 2.72 -16.23
N TYR A 5 1.90 3.02 -15.29
CA TYR A 5 1.91 2.39 -13.96
C TYR A 5 0.54 2.50 -13.26
N LYS A 6 -0.11 3.66 -13.38
CA LYS A 6 -1.41 3.95 -12.75
C LYS A 6 -2.55 3.10 -13.30
N GLU A 7 -2.56 2.82 -14.59
CA GLU A 7 -3.59 1.98 -15.21
C GLU A 7 -3.30 0.50 -14.96
N ALA A 8 -2.03 0.12 -15.08
CA ALA A 8 -1.62 -1.26 -14.87
C ALA A 8 -1.87 -1.70 -13.42
N ARG A 9 -1.58 -0.85 -12.43
CA ARG A 9 -1.89 -1.15 -11.01
C ARG A 9 -3.39 -1.27 -10.75
N LYS A 10 -4.23 -0.42 -11.38
CA LYS A 10 -5.70 -0.49 -11.22
C LYS A 10 -6.24 -1.85 -11.69
N PHE A 11 -5.72 -2.34 -12.81
CA PHE A 11 -6.03 -3.68 -13.29
C PHE A 11 -5.57 -4.74 -12.29
N VAL A 12 -4.33 -4.68 -11.82
CA VAL A 12 -3.82 -5.68 -10.87
C VAL A 12 -4.57 -5.65 -9.53
N HIS A 13 -5.02 -4.49 -9.06
CA HIS A 13 -5.87 -4.38 -7.86
C HIS A 13 -7.21 -5.10 -8.05
N SER A 14 -7.76 -5.10 -9.27
CA SER A 14 -9.01 -5.83 -9.57
C SER A 14 -8.86 -7.35 -9.46
N LEU A 15 -7.64 -7.87 -9.63
CA LEU A 15 -7.33 -9.31 -9.49
C LEU A 15 -7.28 -9.77 -8.02
N LYS A 16 -7.22 -8.82 -7.05
CA LYS A 16 -7.20 -9.09 -5.59
C LYS A 16 -6.13 -10.11 -5.14
N LEU A 17 -4.98 -10.10 -5.82
CA LEU A 17 -3.87 -10.98 -5.50
C LEU A 17 -3.24 -10.57 -4.16
N LYS A 18 -2.99 -11.54 -3.29
CA LYS A 18 -2.54 -11.30 -1.91
C LYS A 18 -1.03 -11.10 -1.78
N ASN A 19 -0.26 -11.66 -2.70
CA ASN A 19 1.19 -11.67 -2.58
C ASN A 19 1.90 -11.82 -3.93
N LYS A 20 3.22 -11.62 -3.90
CA LYS A 20 4.09 -11.74 -5.08
C LYS A 20 4.10 -13.15 -5.67
N ASN A 21 3.85 -14.19 -4.87
CA ASN A 21 3.83 -15.56 -5.37
C ASN A 21 2.62 -15.81 -6.26
N GLU A 22 1.43 -15.36 -5.82
CA GLU A 22 0.20 -15.40 -6.63
C GLU A 22 0.38 -14.58 -7.93
N TRP A 23 1.01 -13.40 -7.85
CA TRP A 23 1.37 -12.63 -9.06
C TRP A 23 2.24 -13.42 -10.03
N LYS A 24 3.26 -14.13 -9.53
CA LYS A 24 4.12 -14.97 -10.37
C LYS A 24 3.34 -16.13 -10.98
N GLN A 25 2.44 -16.76 -10.24
CA GLN A 25 1.59 -17.84 -10.75
C GLN A 25 0.63 -17.34 -11.83
N TYR A 26 -0.01 -16.20 -11.61
CA TYR A 26 -0.86 -15.53 -12.62
C TYR A 26 -0.09 -15.14 -13.88
N CYS A 27 1.16 -14.65 -13.74
CA CYS A 27 2.01 -14.39 -14.91
C CYS A 27 2.38 -15.66 -15.67
N LYS A 28 2.42 -16.82 -15.01
CA LYS A 28 2.72 -18.13 -15.62
C LYS A 28 1.49 -18.79 -16.24
N SER A 29 0.26 -18.45 -15.82
CA SER A 29 -0.97 -19.03 -16.36
C SER A 29 -1.32 -18.52 -17.76
N ASN A 30 -0.53 -17.61 -18.35
CA ASN A 30 -0.80 -16.95 -19.64
C ASN A 30 -2.12 -16.16 -19.70
N GLU A 31 -2.84 -16.01 -18.59
CA GLU A 31 -4.06 -15.18 -18.50
C GLU A 31 -3.75 -13.68 -18.41
N LYS A 32 -2.46 -13.33 -18.25
CA LYS A 32 -2.00 -11.96 -18.15
C LYS A 32 -2.06 -11.26 -19.52
N PRO A 33 -2.75 -10.11 -19.64
CA PRO A 33 -2.74 -9.31 -20.86
C PRO A 33 -1.32 -8.91 -21.29
N ASN A 34 -1.08 -8.80 -22.60
CA ASN A 34 0.21 -8.34 -23.16
C ASN A 34 0.55 -6.90 -22.73
N ASP A 35 -0.48 -6.13 -22.39
CA ASP A 35 -0.39 -4.74 -21.93
C ASP A 35 0.20 -4.58 -20.52
N ILE A 36 0.26 -5.67 -19.75
CA ILE A 36 0.77 -5.69 -18.38
C ILE A 36 2.12 -6.41 -18.36
N PRO A 37 3.19 -5.78 -17.84
CA PRO A 37 4.49 -6.44 -17.77
C PRO A 37 4.53 -7.49 -16.66
N SER A 38 5.18 -8.63 -16.91
CA SER A 38 5.38 -9.68 -15.89
C SER A 38 6.34 -9.24 -14.76
N LEU A 39 7.26 -8.32 -15.08
CA LEU A 39 8.25 -7.75 -14.17
C LEU A 39 8.01 -6.24 -14.00
N PRO A 40 6.96 -5.84 -13.26
CA PRO A 40 6.58 -4.45 -13.11
C PRO A 40 7.66 -3.61 -12.40
N ASP A 41 8.46 -4.23 -11.51
CA ASP A 41 9.58 -3.56 -10.84
C ASP A 41 10.64 -3.05 -11.82
N LYS A 42 10.92 -3.78 -12.91
CA LYS A 42 11.88 -3.36 -13.93
C LYS A 42 11.28 -2.30 -14.86
N ILE A 43 10.04 -2.50 -15.28
CA ILE A 43 9.39 -1.62 -16.27
C ILE A 43 8.99 -0.27 -15.66
N TYR A 44 8.56 -0.26 -14.40
CA TYR A 44 8.09 0.94 -13.73
C TYR A 44 9.09 1.54 -12.75
N ARG A 45 10.33 1.02 -12.66
CA ARG A 45 11.38 1.50 -11.75
C ARG A 45 11.49 3.02 -11.72
N ASN A 46 11.53 3.65 -12.89
CA ASN A 46 11.65 5.10 -13.06
C ASN A 46 10.31 5.76 -13.42
N LYS A 47 9.19 5.06 -13.22
CA LYS A 47 7.83 5.50 -13.58
C LYS A 47 6.87 5.50 -12.37
N GLY A 48 7.43 5.60 -11.16
CA GLY A 48 6.65 5.67 -9.91
C GLY A 48 6.36 4.33 -9.25
N TRP A 49 7.20 3.31 -9.49
CA TRP A 49 7.11 2.02 -8.79
C TRP A 49 7.28 2.18 -7.27
N ASN A 50 6.27 1.73 -6.51
CA ASN A 50 6.23 1.82 -5.04
C ASN A 50 6.33 0.45 -4.36
N GLY A 51 6.78 -0.58 -5.07
CA GLY A 51 6.92 -1.93 -4.55
C GLY A 51 5.69 -2.82 -4.75
N TYR A 52 5.85 -4.09 -4.39
CA TYR A 52 4.82 -5.11 -4.63
C TYR A 52 3.55 -4.92 -3.78
N LEU A 53 3.65 -4.30 -2.59
CA LEU A 53 2.48 -4.02 -1.76
C LEU A 53 1.54 -3.00 -2.45
N ASP A 54 2.10 -1.91 -2.99
CA ASP A 54 1.34 -0.92 -3.76
C ASP A 54 0.81 -1.54 -5.07
N TRP A 55 1.64 -2.29 -5.79
CA TRP A 55 1.26 -2.94 -7.05
C TRP A 55 0.09 -3.90 -6.91
N LEU A 56 0.08 -4.72 -5.85
CA LEU A 56 -0.95 -5.73 -5.61
C LEU A 56 -2.17 -5.16 -4.86
N GLY A 57 -2.09 -3.94 -4.36
CA GLY A 57 -3.17 -3.34 -3.56
C GLY A 57 -3.24 -3.89 -2.13
N ASN A 58 -2.14 -4.46 -1.63
CA ASN A 58 -1.99 -4.93 -0.25
C ASN A 58 -1.38 -3.86 0.66
N GLU A 59 -1.59 -2.58 0.36
CA GLU A 59 -1.41 -1.54 1.37
C GLU A 59 -2.38 -1.84 2.51
N ALA A 60 -1.86 -1.97 3.72
CA ALA A 60 -2.65 -2.32 4.89
C ALA A 60 -3.77 -1.29 5.12
N LYS A 61 -4.97 -1.56 4.55
CA LYS A 61 -6.19 -0.76 4.75
C LYS A 61 -6.55 -0.60 6.24
N ARG A 62 -5.98 -1.42 7.12
CA ARG A 62 -6.24 -1.42 8.56
C ARG A 62 -5.68 -0.21 9.34
N GLY A 63 -4.70 0.53 8.81
CA GLY A 63 -4.07 1.62 9.57
C GLY A 63 -4.57 3.01 9.18
N ARG A 64 -4.55 3.31 7.88
CA ARG A 64 -4.68 4.68 7.36
C ARG A 64 -6.09 5.23 7.39
N GLU A 65 -7.10 4.43 7.06
CA GLU A 65 -8.50 4.87 6.99
C GLU A 65 -9.10 5.08 8.39
N LEU A 66 -8.80 4.16 9.32
CA LEU A 66 -9.14 4.30 10.73
C LEU A 66 -8.39 5.48 11.39
N TRP A 67 -7.12 5.70 11.03
CA TRP A 67 -6.34 6.82 11.56
C TRP A 67 -6.81 8.17 11.03
N LEU A 68 -7.05 8.30 9.73
CA LEU A 68 -7.57 9.51 9.11
C LEU A 68 -8.97 9.84 9.66
N GLY A 69 -9.85 8.84 9.77
CA GLY A 69 -11.19 9.03 10.35
C GLY A 69 -11.15 9.50 11.81
N LYS A 70 -10.25 8.93 12.63
CA LYS A 70 -10.04 9.36 14.03
C LYS A 70 -9.43 10.76 14.11
N TYR A 71 -8.44 11.06 13.27
CA TYR A 71 -7.76 12.35 13.22
C TYR A 71 -8.70 13.50 12.80
N PHE A 72 -9.49 13.32 11.74
CA PHE A 72 -10.46 14.35 11.31
C PHE A 72 -11.61 14.54 12.31
N SER A 73 -12.00 13.48 13.03
CA SER A 73 -12.97 13.58 14.14
C SER A 73 -12.40 14.33 15.35
N ALA A 74 -11.15 14.06 15.72
CA ALA A 74 -10.46 14.76 16.80
C ALA A 74 -10.24 16.25 16.48
N LYS A 75 -9.89 16.58 15.23
CA LYS A 75 -9.68 17.95 14.76
C LYS A 75 -10.96 18.81 14.80
N GLN A 76 -12.13 18.22 14.58
CA GLN A 76 -13.42 18.91 14.70
C GLN A 76 -13.82 19.18 16.15
N ARG A 77 -13.28 18.42 17.12
CA ARG A 77 -13.50 18.61 18.56
C ARG A 77 -12.49 19.56 19.22
N GLY A 78 -11.54 20.11 18.44
CA GLY A 78 -10.47 20.97 18.97
C GLY A 78 -9.37 20.21 19.72
N GLU A 79 -9.35 18.87 19.66
CA GLU A 79 -8.34 18.04 20.30
C GLU A 79 -7.16 17.83 19.33
N SER A 80 -6.13 18.66 19.47
CA SER A 80 -4.90 18.56 18.69
C SER A 80 -4.09 17.34 19.12
N SER A 81 -4.36 16.18 18.51
CA SER A 81 -3.63 14.96 18.79
C SER A 81 -2.22 14.99 18.19
N GLU A 82 -1.23 15.22 19.04
CA GLU A 82 0.19 15.01 18.74
C GLU A 82 0.47 13.51 18.63
N ILE A 83 0.24 12.94 17.44
CA ILE A 83 0.50 11.53 17.15
C ILE A 83 1.69 11.40 16.21
N HIS A 84 2.90 11.41 16.78
CA HIS A 84 4.12 11.04 16.06
C HIS A 84 4.29 9.52 15.98
N ARG A 85 4.79 9.06 14.82
CA ARG A 85 4.91 7.66 14.42
C ARG A 85 5.57 6.79 15.50
N GLY A 86 4.90 5.68 15.79
CA GLY A 86 5.31 4.57 16.64
C GLY A 86 6.78 4.48 17.04
N ARG A 87 7.04 4.72 18.34
CA ARG A 87 8.03 4.00 19.15
C ARG A 87 7.51 4.04 20.59
N LYS A 88 7.08 2.90 21.15
CA LYS A 88 6.97 2.78 22.61
C LYS A 88 8.39 2.83 23.17
N TYR A 89 8.72 3.83 23.96
CA TYR A 89 9.86 3.77 24.88
C TYR A 89 9.35 3.44 26.28
N THR A 90 10.03 2.49 26.90
CA THR A 90 9.79 1.94 28.22
C THR A 90 10.19 2.94 29.31
N GLY A 91 9.33 3.09 30.32
CA GLY A 91 9.65 3.36 31.72
C GLY A 91 10.56 4.54 32.09
N TYR A 92 10.00 5.52 32.81
CA TYR A 92 10.64 6.15 33.97
C TYR A 92 9.58 6.41 35.06
N LYS A 93 9.92 6.00 36.29
CA LYS A 93 9.15 6.20 37.52
C LYS A 93 9.09 7.68 37.89
N ASN A 94 8.01 8.12 38.53
CA ASN A 94 7.95 9.12 39.61
C ASN A 94 6.52 9.04 40.19
N ARG A 95 6.29 8.43 41.38
CA ARG A 95 6.38 9.05 42.72
C ARG A 95 5.97 10.52 42.76
N GLY A 96 4.89 10.75 43.51
CA GLY A 96 4.35 11.99 44.03
C GLY A 96 3.15 11.61 44.86
#